data_AF-A0A8R1DUL8-F1
#
_entry.id   AF-A0A8R1DUL8-F1
#
_cell.length_a   1.000
_cell.length_b   1.000
_cell.length_c   1.000
_cell.angle_alpha   90.00
_cell.angle_beta   90.00
_cell.angle_gamma   90.00
#
_symmetry.space_group_name_H-M   'P 1'
#
loop_
_entity.id
_entity.type
_entity.pdbx_description
1 polymer ?
#
loop_
_entity_poly.entity_id
_entity_poly.type
_entity_poly.pdbx_seq_one_letter_code
_entity_poly.pdbx_strand_id
1 'polypeptide(L)'
;MEQFRHTKEHPSTSTQVITFDIVALEELYGILRLQSCREDYFYTEIRGFYNIPDEKELVVNIRVKNPNQNPDFAWDRRVKYLYRYMLDLEKFMWNLSTLGGAYSAMGDFDKNYAKIAAKITAQQISLAKKYGDPNILARCLLYTALAEGQMGRLTQAVLIVRAVKHWAKQNRNSEIVERCCEGVYQKLRAIRLFGK
;
A
#
# COMPACT_ATOMS: atom_id res chain seq x y z
N MET A 1 23.49 -7.61 -17.08
CA MET A 1 24.76 -8.36 -16.99
C MET A 1 25.81 -7.62 -17.82
N GLU A 2 26.10 -6.37 -17.46
CA GLU A 2 27.31 -5.66 -17.90
C GLU A 2 27.99 -5.24 -16.60
N GLN A 3 28.71 -6.18 -16.00
CA GLN A 3 29.42 -5.98 -14.75
C GLN A 3 30.79 -5.38 -15.08
N PHE A 4 31.06 -4.20 -14.51
CA PHE A 4 32.39 -3.66 -14.26
C PHE A 4 33.31 -3.50 -15.49
N ARG A 5 33.51 -2.24 -15.93
CA ARG A 5 34.55 -1.91 -16.93
C ARG A 5 35.72 -1.22 -16.24
N HIS A 6 36.92 -1.73 -16.49
CA HIS A 6 38.17 -1.17 -15.98
C HIS A 6 39.01 -0.66 -17.12
N THR A 7 39.70 0.44 -16.90
CA THR A 7 40.67 0.97 -17.87
C THR A 7 41.96 1.28 -17.12
N LYS A 8 43.06 0.67 -17.58
CA LYS A 8 44.41 0.99 -17.14
C LYS A 8 44.93 2.04 -18.10
N GLU A 9 45.03 3.28 -17.63
CA GLU A 9 45.79 4.29 -18.36
C GLU A 9 47.27 4.10 -18.02
N HIS A 10 48.16 4.44 -18.97
CA HIS A 10 49.60 4.49 -18.75
C HIS A 10 50.04 5.96 -18.63
N PRO A 11 50.06 6.54 -17.41
CA PRO A 11 50.79 7.77 -17.16
C PRO A 11 52.17 7.46 -16.57
N SER A 12 53.06 8.45 -16.69
CA SER A 12 54.37 8.71 -16.06
C SER A 12 55.07 7.58 -15.28
N THR A 13 56.39 7.46 -15.44
CA THR A 13 57.27 6.41 -14.89
C THR A 13 57.10 6.09 -13.39
N SER A 14 56.54 7.00 -12.58
CA SER A 14 56.38 6.90 -11.11
C SER A 14 54.95 6.63 -10.59
N THR A 15 53.88 6.85 -11.36
CA THR A 15 52.49 6.86 -10.83
C THR A 15 51.57 5.98 -11.66
N GLN A 16 50.82 5.08 -11.02
CA GLN A 16 49.84 4.20 -11.65
C GLN A 16 48.42 4.59 -11.24
N VAL A 17 47.58 4.87 -12.23
CA VAL A 17 46.17 5.21 -12.03
C VAL A 17 45.29 4.01 -12.40
N ILE A 18 44.34 3.67 -11.53
CA ILE A 18 43.27 2.71 -11.80
C ILE A 18 41.94 3.43 -11.70
N THR A 19 41.08 3.27 -12.71
CA THR A 19 39.72 3.84 -12.69
C THR A 19 38.66 2.75 -12.68
N PHE A 20 37.76 2.84 -11.70
CA PHE A 20 36.57 2.00 -11.56
C PHE A 20 35.33 2.76 -12.01
N ASP A 21 34.66 2.28 -13.05
CA ASP A 21 33.37 2.83 -13.49
C ASP A 21 32.23 2.02 -12.87
N ILE A 22 31.50 2.63 -11.94
CA ILE A 22 30.41 2.01 -11.17
C ILE A 22 29.06 2.51 -11.70
N VAL A 23 28.10 1.60 -11.85
CA VAL A 23 26.72 1.92 -12.28
C VAL A 23 25.71 1.72 -11.14
N ALA A 24 26.00 0.85 -10.17
CA ALA A 24 25.11 0.54 -9.05
C ALA A 24 25.53 1.24 -7.75
N LEU A 25 24.58 1.87 -7.04
CA LEU A 25 24.87 2.51 -5.74
C LEU A 25 25.36 1.51 -4.67
N GLU A 26 24.92 0.25 -4.74
CA GLU A 26 25.31 -0.80 -3.79
C GLU A 26 26.81 -1.12 -3.88
N GLU A 27 27.36 -1.14 -5.10
CA GLU A 27 28.79 -1.34 -5.36
C GLU A 27 29.62 -0.18 -4.79
N LEU A 28 29.13 1.06 -4.95
CA LEU A 28 29.74 2.25 -4.37
C LEU A 28 29.75 2.18 -2.84
N TYR A 29 28.63 1.82 -2.19
CA TYR A 29 28.58 1.67 -0.74
C TYR A 29 29.51 0.57 -0.23
N GLY A 30 29.65 -0.54 -0.97
CA GLY A 30 30.61 -1.59 -0.66
C GLY A 30 32.05 -1.07 -0.63
N ILE A 31 32.44 -0.33 -1.66
CA ILE A 31 33.79 0.25 -1.77
C ILE A 31 34.04 1.31 -0.71
N LEU A 32 33.10 2.25 -0.50
CA LEU A 32 33.21 3.27 0.55
C LEU A 32 33.31 2.66 1.95
N ARG A 33 32.59 1.55 2.19
CA ARG A 33 32.66 0.83 3.46
C ARG A 33 34.01 0.12 3.64
N LEU A 34 34.54 -0.49 2.58
CA LEU A 34 35.87 -1.10 2.62
C LEU A 34 36.97 -0.06 2.85
N GLN A 35 36.89 1.08 2.16
CA GLN A 35 37.80 2.20 2.37
C GLN A 35 37.75 2.72 3.82
N SER A 36 36.55 2.94 4.37
CA SER A 36 36.40 3.49 5.73
C SER A 36 36.74 2.52 6.85
N CYS A 37 36.57 1.20 6.65
CA CYS A 37 36.82 0.20 7.68
C CYS A 37 38.18 -0.49 7.57
N ARG A 38 38.74 -0.61 6.36
CA ARG A 38 39.96 -1.40 6.06
C ARG A 38 40.72 -0.82 4.86
N GLU A 39 41.14 0.43 4.98
CA GLU A 39 41.83 1.16 3.90
C GLU A 39 43.08 0.43 3.39
N ASP A 40 43.98 0.01 4.28
CA ASP A 40 45.22 -0.68 3.89
C ASP A 40 44.93 -1.96 3.10
N TYR A 41 43.98 -2.76 3.57
CA TYR A 41 43.56 -3.99 2.89
C TYR A 41 43.03 -3.69 1.48
N PHE A 42 42.23 -2.63 1.33
CA PHE A 42 41.70 -2.23 0.03
C PHE A 42 42.83 -1.92 -0.97
N TYR A 43 43.83 -1.14 -0.56
CA TYR A 43 44.96 -0.80 -1.44
C TYR A 43 45.90 -1.99 -1.68
N THR A 44 46.14 -2.86 -0.69
CA THR A 44 46.96 -4.07 -0.85
C THR A 44 46.33 -5.04 -1.85
N GLU A 45 45.01 -5.28 -1.76
CA GLU A 45 44.31 -6.15 -2.70
C GLU A 45 44.34 -5.59 -4.12
N ILE A 46 44.18 -4.27 -4.29
CA ILE A 46 44.29 -3.63 -5.61
C ILE A 46 45.73 -3.78 -6.16
N ARG A 47 46.76 -3.53 -5.34
CA ARG A 47 48.15 -3.70 -5.76
C ARG A 47 48.43 -5.15 -6.19
N GLY A 48 47.99 -6.12 -5.39
CA GLY A 48 48.16 -7.54 -5.69
C GLY A 48 47.43 -7.96 -6.96
N PHE A 49 46.18 -7.53 -7.13
CA PHE A 49 45.39 -7.88 -8.30
C PHE A 49 45.96 -7.31 -9.61
N TYR A 50 46.44 -6.06 -9.58
CA TYR A 50 46.97 -5.37 -10.77
C TYR A 50 48.49 -5.44 -10.91
N ASN A 51 49.17 -6.21 -10.05
CA ASN A 51 50.64 -6.35 -9.99
C ASN A 51 51.37 -5.00 -9.98
N ILE A 52 50.95 -4.09 -9.09
CA ILE A 52 51.53 -2.76 -8.95
C ILE A 52 52.63 -2.80 -7.87
N PRO A 53 53.89 -2.47 -8.21
CA PRO A 53 54.97 -2.41 -7.23
C PRO A 53 54.72 -1.34 -6.16
N ASP A 54 55.20 -1.59 -4.93
CA ASP A 54 55.06 -0.65 -3.81
C ASP A 54 55.78 0.68 -4.05
N GLU A 55 56.83 0.66 -4.88
CA GLU A 55 57.61 1.82 -5.34
C GLU A 55 56.75 2.85 -6.10
N LYS A 56 55.63 2.41 -6.68
CA LYS A 56 54.77 3.24 -7.51
C LYS A 56 53.64 3.83 -6.69
N GLU A 57 53.43 5.12 -6.87
CA GLU A 57 52.26 5.79 -6.32
C GLU A 57 51.00 5.23 -7.00
N LEU A 58 50.04 4.76 -6.20
CA LEU A 58 48.77 4.21 -6.66
C LEU A 58 47.66 5.22 -6.44
N VAL A 59 47.03 5.65 -7.54
CA VAL A 59 45.83 6.48 -7.52
C VAL A 59 44.62 5.66 -7.94
N VAL A 60 43.60 5.62 -7.09
CA VAL A 60 42.34 4.91 -7.36
C VAL A 60 41.23 5.92 -7.60
N ASN A 61 40.75 6.00 -8.84
CA ASN A 61 39.63 6.83 -9.24
C ASN A 61 38.35 6.01 -9.27
N ILE A 62 37.32 6.49 -8.57
CA ILE A 62 35.98 5.88 -8.59
C ILE A 62 35.04 6.83 -9.32
N ARG A 63 34.57 6.41 -10.50
CA ARG A 63 33.59 7.17 -11.29
C ARG A 63 32.23 6.50 -11.19
N VAL A 64 31.28 7.20 -10.59
CA VAL A 64 29.89 6.78 -10.55
C VAL A 64 29.21 7.31 -11.81
N LYS A 65 28.89 6.41 -12.74
CA LYS A 65 28.05 6.78 -13.89
C LYS A 65 26.63 6.90 -13.39
N ASN A 66 26.03 8.07 -13.60
CA ASN A 66 24.61 8.22 -13.38
C ASN A 66 23.90 7.21 -14.28
N PRO A 67 23.01 6.34 -13.77
CA PRO A 67 22.25 5.47 -14.63
C PRO A 67 21.57 6.30 -15.73
N ASN A 68 21.46 5.74 -16.94
CA ASN A 68 20.82 6.43 -18.08
C ASN A 68 19.39 6.90 -17.78
N GLN A 69 18.78 6.32 -16.74
CA GLN A 69 17.51 6.74 -16.18
C GLN A 69 17.77 7.40 -14.83
N ASN A 70 17.19 8.57 -14.60
CA ASN A 70 17.17 9.23 -13.31
C ASN A 70 15.87 8.82 -12.58
N PRO A 71 15.85 7.74 -11.80
CA PRO A 71 14.64 7.32 -11.09
C PRO A 71 14.23 8.40 -10.09
N ASP A 72 12.99 8.85 -10.21
CA ASP A 72 12.43 9.84 -9.30
C ASP A 72 12.12 9.20 -7.94
N PHE A 73 13.14 9.18 -7.07
CA PHE A 73 13.02 8.62 -5.73
C PHE A 73 12.01 9.37 -4.84
N ALA A 74 11.73 10.64 -5.14
CA ALA A 74 10.72 11.40 -4.40
C ALA A 74 9.31 10.88 -4.75
N TRP A 75 9.03 10.66 -6.03
CA TRP A 75 7.78 10.05 -6.47
C TRP A 75 7.67 8.57 -6.11
N ASP A 76 8.76 7.80 -6.17
CA ASP A 76 8.77 6.41 -5.67
C ASP A 76 8.32 6.34 -4.19
N ARG A 77 8.88 7.20 -3.34
CA ARG A 77 8.50 7.27 -1.92
C ARG A 77 7.04 7.66 -1.73
N ARG A 78 6.55 8.66 -2.49
CA ARG A 78 5.15 9.11 -2.44
C ARG A 78 4.19 8.01 -2.88
N VAL A 79 4.48 7.35 -3.99
CA VAL A 79 3.66 6.24 -4.52
C VAL A 79 3.66 5.07 -3.54
N LYS A 80 4.81 4.68 -2.98
CA LYS A 80 4.89 3.63 -1.95
C LYS A 80 4.07 3.97 -0.72
N TYR A 81 4.08 5.24 -0.28
CA TYR A 81 3.26 5.70 0.83
C TYR A 81 1.76 5.61 0.52
N LEU A 82 1.32 6.14 -0.62
CA LEU A 82 -0.08 6.10 -1.05
C LEU A 82 -0.57 4.65 -1.22
N TYR A 83 0.26 3.79 -1.80
CA TYR A 83 -0.06 2.37 -1.97
C TYR A 83 -0.25 1.67 -0.62
N ARG A 84 0.68 1.86 0.33
CA ARG A 84 0.53 1.33 1.69
C ARG A 84 -0.72 1.85 2.39
N TYR A 85 -0.98 3.15 2.28
CA TYR A 85 -2.17 3.76 2.84
C TYR A 85 -3.46 3.12 2.29
N MET A 86 -3.53 2.90 0.96
CA MET A 86 -4.68 2.23 0.35
C MET A 86 -4.82 0.77 0.78
N LEU A 87 -3.72 0.02 0.88
CA LEU A 87 -3.73 -1.36 1.40
C LEU A 87 -4.23 -1.43 2.84
N ASP A 88 -3.80 -0.48 3.70
CA ASP A 88 -4.26 -0.42 5.07
C ASP A 88 -5.77 -0.15 5.14
N LEU A 89 -6.27 0.82 4.36
CA LEU A 89 -7.70 1.12 4.27
C LEU A 89 -8.51 -0.11 3.81
N GLU A 90 -8.03 -0.82 2.79
CA GLU A 90 -8.69 -2.03 2.26
C GLU A 90 -8.71 -3.15 3.31
N LYS A 91 -7.58 -3.40 3.98
CA LYS A 91 -7.48 -4.36 5.08
C LYS A 91 -8.45 -4.03 6.21
N PHE A 92 -8.53 -2.76 6.63
CA PHE A 92 -9.49 -2.34 7.64
C PHE A 92 -10.94 -2.58 7.19
N MET A 93 -11.27 -2.24 5.94
CA MET A 93 -12.60 -2.46 5.39
C MET A 93 -12.99 -3.94 5.37
N TRP A 94 -12.07 -4.83 4.98
CA TRP A 94 -12.30 -6.28 4.97
C TRP A 94 -12.55 -6.82 6.38
N ASN A 95 -11.71 -6.45 7.35
CA ASN A 95 -11.86 -6.88 8.74
C ASN A 95 -13.21 -6.44 9.32
N LEU A 96 -13.59 -5.18 9.10
CA LEU A 96 -14.87 -4.65 9.58
C LEU A 96 -16.07 -5.26 8.84
N SER A 97 -15.92 -5.65 7.57
CA SER A 97 -16.99 -6.30 6.82
C SER A 97 -17.27 -7.71 7.34
N THR A 98 -16.23 -8.49 7.64
CA THR A 98 -16.37 -9.81 8.25
C THR A 98 -16.98 -9.72 9.64
N LEU A 99 -16.44 -8.83 10.48
CA LEU A 99 -16.93 -8.64 11.85
C LEU A 99 -18.36 -8.09 11.87
N GLY A 100 -18.64 -7.09 11.03
CA GLY A 100 -19.97 -6.50 10.89
C GLY A 100 -21.01 -7.49 10.38
N GLY A 101 -20.64 -8.37 9.44
CA GLY A 101 -21.50 -9.46 8.99
C GLY A 101 -21.86 -10.42 10.12
N ALA A 102 -20.88 -10.85 10.92
CA ALA A 102 -21.11 -11.71 12.08
C ALA A 102 -22.03 -11.05 13.13
N TYR A 103 -21.76 -9.80 13.51
CA TYR A 103 -22.61 -9.07 14.45
C TYR A 103 -24.00 -8.76 13.91
N SER A 104 -24.12 -8.51 12.60
CA SER A 104 -25.43 -8.35 11.96
C SER A 104 -26.21 -9.67 11.99
N ALA A 105 -25.59 -10.82 11.72
CA ALA A 105 -26.27 -12.12 11.85
C ALA A 105 -26.75 -12.38 13.28
N MET A 106 -25.94 -12.07 14.30
CA MET A 106 -26.35 -12.18 15.71
C MET A 106 -27.40 -11.13 16.09
N GLY A 107 -27.42 -9.99 15.40
CA GLY A 107 -28.38 -8.90 15.58
C GLY A 107 -29.82 -9.27 15.25
N ASP A 108 -30.04 -10.35 14.50
CA ASP A 108 -31.38 -10.90 14.26
C ASP A 108 -31.98 -11.52 15.54
N PHE A 109 -31.16 -11.89 16.52
CA PHE A 109 -31.57 -12.54 17.77
C PHE A 109 -31.44 -11.62 19.00
N ASP A 110 -30.44 -10.74 19.02
CA ASP A 110 -30.22 -9.80 20.13
C ASP A 110 -29.87 -8.38 19.61
N LYS A 111 -30.69 -7.41 20.04
CA LYS A 111 -30.55 -5.99 19.72
C LYS A 111 -29.21 -5.40 20.18
N ASN A 112 -28.54 -5.97 21.18
CA ASN A 112 -27.21 -5.53 21.59
C ASN A 112 -26.17 -5.77 20.51
N TYR A 113 -26.23 -6.91 19.80
CA TYR A 113 -25.36 -7.15 18.65
C TYR A 113 -25.69 -6.24 17.48
N ALA A 114 -26.97 -5.91 17.26
CA ALA A 114 -27.36 -4.91 16.27
C ALA A 114 -26.77 -3.51 16.58
N LYS A 115 -26.71 -3.11 17.86
CA LYS A 115 -26.03 -1.86 18.29
C LYS A 115 -24.52 -1.91 18.00
N ILE A 116 -23.87 -3.07 18.20
CA ILE A 116 -22.45 -3.25 17.88
C ILE A 116 -22.23 -3.18 16.36
N ALA A 117 -23.08 -3.84 15.57
CA ALA A 117 -23.04 -3.78 14.11
C ALA A 117 -23.20 -2.34 13.59
N ALA A 118 -24.06 -1.53 14.22
CA ALA A 118 -24.20 -0.11 13.89
C ALA A 118 -22.91 0.69 14.15
N LYS A 119 -22.22 0.43 15.28
CA LYS A 119 -20.92 1.07 15.59
C LYS A 119 -19.84 0.69 14.58
N ILE A 120 -19.76 -0.58 14.22
CA ILE A 120 -18.84 -1.08 13.18
C ILE A 120 -19.14 -0.39 11.85
N THR A 121 -20.41 -0.31 11.47
CA THR A 121 -20.81 0.35 10.22
C THR A 121 -20.47 1.83 10.21
N ALA A 122 -20.57 2.55 11.34
CA ALA A 122 -20.14 3.93 11.44
C ALA A 122 -18.63 4.10 11.14
N GLN A 123 -17.80 3.17 11.61
CA GLN A 123 -16.38 3.13 11.26
C GLN A 123 -16.18 2.84 9.76
N GLN A 124 -16.93 1.89 9.20
CA GLN A 124 -16.88 1.61 7.76
C GLN A 124 -17.26 2.83 6.91
N ILE A 125 -18.27 3.61 7.32
CA ILE A 125 -18.63 4.87 6.64
C ILE A 125 -17.48 5.87 6.68
N SER A 126 -16.81 6.01 7.83
CA SER A 126 -15.64 6.89 7.94
C SER A 126 -14.51 6.45 7.02
N LEU A 127 -14.27 5.14 6.87
CA LEU A 127 -13.26 4.60 5.96
C LEU A 127 -13.68 4.74 4.50
N ALA A 128 -14.93 4.48 4.16
CA ALA A 128 -15.47 4.62 2.81
C ALA A 128 -15.33 6.05 2.28
N LYS A 129 -15.56 7.05 3.14
CA LYS A 129 -15.32 8.47 2.81
C LYS A 129 -13.84 8.75 2.50
N LYS A 130 -12.91 8.12 3.23
CA LYS A 130 -11.46 8.23 2.97
C LYS A 130 -11.05 7.51 1.69
N TYR A 131 -11.71 6.40 1.38
CA TYR A 131 -11.50 5.61 0.16
C TYR A 131 -11.97 6.37 -1.08
N GLY A 132 -13.04 7.17 -0.95
CA GLY A 132 -13.56 8.00 -2.04
C GLY A 132 -14.41 7.25 -3.06
N ASP A 133 -14.72 5.97 -2.82
CA ASP A 133 -15.62 5.19 -3.68
C ASP A 133 -17.07 5.28 -3.18
N PRO A 134 -17.97 5.90 -3.97
CA PRO A 134 -19.36 6.07 -3.57
C PRO A 134 -20.14 4.74 -3.50
N ASN A 135 -19.74 3.69 -4.23
CA ASN A 135 -20.38 2.37 -4.14
C ASN A 135 -20.12 1.71 -2.78
N ILE A 136 -18.90 1.83 -2.26
CA ILE A 136 -18.56 1.34 -0.92
C ILE A 136 -19.37 2.11 0.12
N LEU A 137 -19.43 3.44 0.02
CA LEU A 137 -20.21 4.26 0.94
C LEU A 137 -21.70 3.88 0.93
N ALA A 138 -22.29 3.70 -0.26
CA ALA A 138 -23.67 3.28 -0.43
C ALA A 138 -23.96 1.92 0.25
N ARG A 139 -23.04 0.95 0.11
CA ARG A 139 -23.15 -0.35 0.80
C ARG A 139 -23.09 -0.21 2.32
N CYS A 140 -22.20 0.64 2.85
CA CYS A 140 -22.15 0.89 4.30
C CYS A 140 -23.44 1.54 4.82
N LEU A 141 -24.08 2.42 4.05
CA LEU A 141 -25.40 2.96 4.41
C LEU A 141 -26.48 1.87 4.46
N LEU A 142 -26.43 0.89 3.56
CA LEU A 142 -27.33 -0.28 3.62
C LEU A 142 -27.08 -1.15 4.86
N TYR A 143 -25.84 -1.30 5.32
CA TYR A 143 -25.54 -1.97 6.61
C TYR A 143 -26.10 -1.18 7.80
N THR A 144 -26.14 0.15 7.71
CA THR A 144 -26.80 0.99 8.72
C THR A 144 -28.30 0.71 8.73
N ALA A 145 -28.93 0.64 7.54
CA ALA A 145 -30.35 0.31 7.44
C ALA A 145 -30.70 -1.06 8.03
N LEU A 146 -29.85 -2.08 7.81
CA LEU A 146 -29.99 -3.40 8.43
C LEU A 146 -29.98 -3.31 9.95
N ALA A 147 -28.99 -2.63 10.53
CA ALA A 147 -28.88 -2.48 11.98
C ALA A 147 -30.07 -1.72 12.57
N GLU A 148 -30.53 -0.65 11.91
CA GLU A 148 -31.73 0.10 12.27
C GLU A 148 -32.98 -0.80 12.29
N GLY A 149 -33.15 -1.64 11.25
CA GLY A 149 -34.24 -2.60 11.16
C GLY A 149 -34.22 -3.62 12.28
N GLN A 150 -33.05 -4.20 12.57
CA GLN A 150 -32.85 -5.18 13.65
C GLN A 150 -33.12 -4.58 15.04
N MET A 151 -32.92 -3.27 15.20
CA MET A 151 -33.27 -2.55 16.43
C MET A 151 -34.75 -2.13 16.49
N GLY A 152 -35.56 -2.49 15.50
CA GLY A 152 -37.00 -2.19 15.41
C GLY A 152 -37.33 -0.84 14.75
N ARG A 153 -36.34 -0.08 14.28
CA ARG A 153 -36.51 1.23 13.65
C ARG A 153 -36.74 1.08 12.14
N LEU A 154 -37.78 0.33 11.78
CA LEU A 154 -38.09 -0.05 10.40
C LEU A 154 -38.33 1.14 9.47
N THR A 155 -38.99 2.19 9.94
CA THR A 155 -39.24 3.40 9.14
C THR A 155 -37.94 4.04 8.69
N GLN A 156 -36.99 4.21 9.62
CA GLN A 156 -35.67 4.77 9.32
C GLN A 156 -34.88 3.88 8.35
N ALA A 157 -34.92 2.56 8.58
CA ALA A 157 -34.26 1.59 7.71
C ALA A 157 -34.78 1.67 6.26
N VAL A 158 -36.10 1.71 6.08
CA VAL A 158 -36.72 1.80 4.74
C VAL A 158 -36.37 3.12 4.05
N LEU A 159 -36.34 4.24 4.78
CA LEU A 159 -35.93 5.53 4.21
C LEU A 159 -34.49 5.48 3.68
N ILE A 160 -33.56 4.90 4.43
CA ILE A 160 -32.17 4.74 3.98
C ILE A 160 -32.10 3.87 2.72
N VAL A 161 -32.77 2.72 2.70
CA VAL A 161 -32.77 1.82 1.53
C VAL A 161 -33.34 2.52 0.29
N ARG A 162 -34.42 3.29 0.45
CA ARG A 162 -35.01 4.05 -0.66
C ARG A 162 -34.05 5.11 -1.19
N ALA A 163 -33.39 5.85 -0.31
CA ALA A 163 -32.41 6.86 -0.70
C ALA A 163 -31.23 6.23 -1.47
N VAL A 164 -30.68 5.12 -0.96
CA VAL A 164 -29.58 4.40 -1.63
C VAL A 164 -30.03 3.80 -2.96
N LYS A 165 -31.24 3.22 -3.04
CA LYS A 165 -31.78 2.66 -4.29
C LYS A 165 -32.01 3.75 -5.34
N HIS A 166 -32.49 4.92 -4.93
CA HIS A 166 -32.64 6.07 -5.82
C HIS A 166 -31.29 6.54 -6.33
N TRP A 167 -30.30 6.68 -5.44
CA TRP A 167 -28.93 7.01 -5.82
C TRP A 167 -28.36 5.98 -6.81
N ALA A 168 -28.49 4.68 -6.53
CA ALA A 168 -27.95 3.62 -7.39
C ALA A 168 -28.49 3.69 -8.82
N LYS A 169 -29.80 3.89 -9.00
CA LYS A 169 -30.43 4.02 -10.33
C LYS A 169 -29.91 5.20 -11.17
N GLN A 170 -29.39 6.24 -10.51
CA GLN A 170 -28.89 7.44 -11.17
C GLN A 170 -27.39 7.36 -11.50
N ASN A 171 -26.68 6.37 -10.96
CA ASN A 171 -25.23 6.25 -11.09
C ASN A 171 -24.88 5.02 -11.93
N ARG A 172 -23.90 5.15 -12.82
CA ARG A 172 -23.36 4.01 -13.57
C ARG A 172 -22.54 3.10 -12.64
N ASN A 173 -22.42 1.83 -12.98
CA ASN A 173 -21.64 0.83 -12.23
C ASN A 173 -22.11 0.62 -10.78
N SER A 174 -23.40 0.83 -10.52
CA SER A 174 -24.03 0.68 -9.20
C SER A 174 -24.77 -0.66 -9.04
N GLU A 175 -24.65 -1.58 -9.99
CA GLU A 175 -25.42 -2.84 -10.02
C GLU A 175 -25.26 -3.67 -8.74
N ILE A 176 -24.05 -3.71 -8.17
CA ILE A 176 -23.80 -4.37 -6.89
C ILE A 176 -24.59 -3.73 -5.74
N VAL A 177 -24.71 -2.40 -5.74
CA VAL A 177 -25.48 -1.65 -4.74
C VAL A 177 -26.97 -1.92 -4.91
N GLU A 178 -27.47 -2.02 -6.13
CA GLU A 178 -28.86 -2.38 -6.39
C GLU A 178 -29.19 -3.79 -5.87
N ARG A 179 -28.32 -4.78 -6.13
CA ARG A 179 -28.47 -6.13 -5.57
C ARG A 179 -28.43 -6.11 -4.04
N CYS A 180 -27.54 -5.32 -3.43
CA CYS A 180 -27.52 -5.14 -1.98
C CYS A 180 -28.81 -4.49 -1.46
N CYS A 181 -29.37 -3.49 -2.15
CA CYS A 181 -30.64 -2.88 -1.77
C CYS A 181 -31.77 -3.91 -1.72
N GLU A 182 -31.82 -4.81 -2.71
CA GLU A 182 -32.82 -5.87 -2.75
C GLU A 182 -32.65 -6.84 -1.58
N GLY A 183 -31.42 -7.31 -1.32
CA GLY A 183 -31.13 -8.18 -0.18
C GLY A 183 -31.52 -7.56 1.17
N VAL A 184 -31.18 -6.29 1.38
CA VAL A 184 -31.58 -5.56 2.60
C VAL A 184 -33.09 -5.43 2.68
N TYR A 185 -33.76 -5.10 1.58
CA TYR A 185 -35.21 -4.96 1.56
C TYR A 185 -35.92 -6.26 1.95
N GLN A 186 -35.48 -7.42 1.44
CA GLN A 186 -36.03 -8.72 1.82
C GLN A 186 -35.81 -9.00 3.31
N LYS A 187 -34.64 -8.65 3.85
CA LYS A 187 -34.34 -8.81 5.28
C LYS A 187 -35.23 -7.92 6.15
N LEU A 188 -35.44 -6.64 5.77
CA LEU A 188 -36.37 -5.74 6.47
C LEU A 188 -37.82 -6.24 6.40
N ARG A 189 -38.24 -6.82 5.27
CA ARG A 189 -39.55 -7.44 5.12
C ARG A 189 -39.71 -8.63 6.06
N ALA A 190 -38.69 -9.48 6.18
CA ALA A 190 -38.70 -10.60 7.12
C ALA A 190 -38.80 -10.11 8.57
N ILE A 191 -38.01 -9.10 8.96
CA ILE A 191 -38.08 -8.49 10.31
C ILE A 191 -39.47 -7.91 10.56
N ARG A 192 -40.12 -7.27 9.58
CA ARG A 192 -41.48 -6.76 9.73
C ARG A 192 -42.53 -7.87 9.95
N LEU A 193 -42.35 -9.02 9.32
CA LEU A 193 -43.31 -10.13 9.39
C LEU A 193 -43.10 -11.01 10.64
N PHE A 194 -41.86 -11.21 11.06
CA PHE A 194 -41.49 -12.17 12.11
C PHE A 194 -40.91 -11.53 13.37
N GLY A 195 -40.51 -10.25 13.31
CA GLY A 195 -40.01 -9.50 14.46
C GLY A 195 -41.15 -9.19 15.41
N LYS A 196 -41.20 -9.93 16.53
CA LYS A 196 -42.06 -9.65 17.67
C LYS A 196 -41.46 -8.55 18.54
#